data_AF-A0A4Q7UER5-F1
#
_entry.id   AF-A0A4Q7UER5-F1
#
_cell.length_a   1.000
_cell.length_b   1.000
_cell.length_c   1.000
_cell.angle_alpha   90.00
_cell.angle_beta   90.00
_cell.angle_gamma   90.00
#
_symmetry.space_group_name_H-M   'P 1'
#
loop_
_entity.id
_entity.type
_entity.pdbx_description
1 polymer ?
#
loop_
_entity_poly.entity_id
_entity_poly.type
_entity_poly.pdbx_seq_one_letter_code
_entity_poly.pdbx_strand_id
1 'polypeptide(L)' 'MGLANLEPFVGAGPWVIAAAIAVPVTGKIIITALALRGTDPKDRPSIIKAVAELFRWRR' A
#
# COMPACT_ATOMS: atom_id res chain seq x y z
N MET A 1 28.67 11.95 18.68
CA MET A 1 27.55 12.41 17.82
C MET A 1 26.95 11.25 16.99
N GLY A 2 26.76 10.06 17.58
CA GLY A 2 26.26 8.87 16.84
C GLY A 2 25.05 8.19 17.48
N LEU A 3 24.61 8.63 18.66
CA LEU A 3 23.49 8.03 19.40
C LEU A 3 22.18 8.83 19.28
N ALA A 4 22.24 10.09 18.83
CA ALA A 4 21.07 10.97 18.69
C ALA A 4 20.19 10.65 17.46
N ASN A 5 20.62 9.75 16.58
CA ASN A 5 19.85 9.36 15.38
C ASN A 5 19.00 8.09 15.59
N LEU A 6 19.01 7.48 16.79
CA LEU A 6 18.22 6.30 17.12
C LEU A 6 16.94 6.60 17.91
N GLU A 7 16.74 7.86 18.32
CA GLU A 7 15.50 8.32 18.97
C GLU A 7 14.20 8.04 18.19
N PRO A 8 14.14 7.92 16.84
CA PRO A 8 12.89 7.59 16.17
C PRO A 8 12.43 6.14 16.45
N PHE A 9 13.35 5.24 16.82
CA PHE A 9 13.07 3.82 16.96
C PHE A 9 12.61 3.44 18.37
N VAL A 10 13.02 4.20 19.40
CA VAL A 10 12.64 3.94 20.80
C VAL A 10 11.26 4.55 21.14
N GLY A 11 10.80 5.53 20.35
CA GLY A 11 9.50 6.20 20.48
C GLY A 11 8.48 5.87 19.39
N ALA A 12 8.72 4.86 18.55
CA ALA A 12 7.78 4.45 17.49
C ALA A 12 6.55 3.77 18.11
N GLY A 13 5.63 4.58 18.63
CA GLY A 13 4.36 4.11 19.17
C GLY A 13 3.51 3.38 18.11
N PRO A 14 2.40 2.74 18.52
CA PRO A 14 1.52 1.95 17.66
C PRO A 14 1.14 2.62 16.33
N TRP A 15 1.12 3.96 16.30
CA TRP A 15 0.87 4.79 15.13
C TRP A 15 1.88 4.62 13.98
N VAL A 16 3.16 4.36 14.27
CA VAL A 16 4.19 4.16 13.22
C VAL A 16 3.96 2.83 12.52
N ILE A 17 3.62 1.78 13.26
CA ILE A 17 3.25 0.47 12.71
C ILE A 17 1.95 0.59 11.91
N ALA A 18 0.95 1.30 12.45
CA ALA A 18 -0.29 1.57 11.76
C ALA A 18 -0.05 2.33 10.44
N ALA A 19 0.81 3.35 10.42
CA ALA A 19 1.17 4.08 9.21
C ALA A 19 1.94 3.19 8.21
N ALA A 20 2.89 2.38 8.68
CA ALA A 20 3.67 1.48 7.83
C ALA A 20 2.80 0.43 7.11
N ILE A 21 1.67 0.03 7.70
CA ILE A 21 0.69 -0.87 7.08
C ILE A 21 -0.34 -0.08 6.26
N ALA A 22 -0.85 1.03 6.79
CA ALA A 22 -1.91 1.81 6.16
C ALA A 22 -1.47 2.47 4.86
N VAL A 23 -0.23 2.96 4.76
CA VAL A 23 0.31 3.59 3.54
C VAL A 23 0.31 2.63 2.34
N PRO A 24 0.91 1.42 2.41
CA PRO A 24 0.89 0.49 1.29
C PRO A 24 -0.51 -0.04 1.00
N VAL A 25 -1.37 -0.23 2.00
CA VAL A 25 -2.77 -0.67 1.79
C VAL A 25 -3.57 0.43 1.07
N THR A 26 -3.47 1.67 1.52
CA THR A 26 -4.13 2.83 0.89
C THR A 26 -3.68 2.99 -0.55
N GLY A 27 -2.38 2.85 -0.84
CA GLY A 27 -1.85 2.89 -2.21
C GLY A 27 -2.48 1.83 -3.11
N LYS A 28 -2.66 0.59 -2.62
CA LYS A 28 -3.33 -0.48 -3.37
C LYS A 28 -4.79 -0.15 -3.68
N ILE A 29 -5.50 0.42 -2.72
CA ILE A 29 -6.90 0.81 -2.89
C ILE A 29 -7.01 1.90 -3.96
N ILE A 30 -6.18 2.95 -3.89
CA ILE A 30 -6.18 4.05 -4.85
C ILE A 30 -5.88 3.53 -6.27
N ILE A 31 -4.83 2.71 -6.42
CA ILE A 31 -4.45 2.15 -7.73
C ILE A 31 -5.57 1.28 -8.30
N THR A 32 -6.19 0.44 -7.47
CA THR A 32 -7.31 -0.42 -7.89
C THR A 32 -8.52 0.43 -8.29
N ALA A 33 -8.88 1.44 -7.49
CA ALA A 33 -10.00 2.33 -7.78
C ALA A 33 -9.80 3.12 -9.08
N LEU A 34 -8.58 3.60 -9.33
CA LEU A 34 -8.22 4.26 -10.58
C LEU A 34 -8.28 3.30 -11.77
N ALA A 35 -7.77 2.08 -11.62
CA ALA A 35 -7.77 1.07 -12.68
C ALA A 35 -9.18 0.60 -13.08
N LEU A 36 -10.11 0.58 -12.12
CA LEU A 36 -11.52 0.21 -12.36
C LEU A 36 -12.39 1.38 -12.81
N ARG A 37 -11.87 2.61 -12.78
CA ARG A 37 -12.65 3.80 -13.10
C ARG A 37 -12.87 3.88 -14.61
N GLY A 38 -14.13 3.90 -15.03
CA GLY A 38 -14.49 4.02 -16.45
C GLY A 38 -14.39 2.72 -17.25
N THR A 39 -14.13 1.58 -16.59
CA THR A 39 -14.06 0.28 -17.26
C THR A 39 -15.40 -0.45 -17.21
N ASP A 40 -15.68 -1.21 -18.27
CA ASP A 40 -16.87 -2.04 -18.39
C ASP A 40 -16.89 -3.12 -17.26
N PRO A 41 -18.04 -3.38 -16.61
CA PRO A 41 -18.16 -4.45 -15.61
C PRO A 41 -17.55 -5.79 -16.01
N LYS A 42 -17.57 -6.15 -17.30
CA LYS A 42 -16.99 -7.41 -17.80
C LYS A 42 -15.46 -7.47 -17.72
N ASP A 43 -14.79 -6.32 -17.74
CA ASP A 43 -13.31 -6.21 -17.73
C ASP A 43 -12.75 -6.09 -16.30
N ARG A 44 -13.62 -5.84 -15.31
CA ARG A 44 -13.21 -5.68 -13.91
C ARG A 44 -12.49 -6.91 -13.33
N PRO A 45 -12.92 -8.15 -13.57
CA PRO A 45 -12.25 -9.33 -13.03
C PRO A 45 -10.80 -9.49 -13.51
N SER A 46 -10.55 -9.23 -14.80
CA SER A 46 -9.20 -9.29 -15.39
C SER A 46 -8.32 -8.14 -14.89
N ILE A 47 -8.87 -6.93 -14.74
CA ILE A 47 -8.15 -5.79 -14.17
C ILE A 47 -7.76 -6.06 -12.71
N ILE A 48 -8.69 -6.55 -11.88
CA ILE A 48 -8.42 -6.91 -10.49
C ILE A 48 -7.31 -7.96 -10.40
N LYS A 49 -7.34 -8.99 -11.27
CA LYS A 49 -6.29 -10.02 -11.33
C LYS A 49 -4.92 -9.43 -11.68
N ALA A 50 -4.85 -8.58 -12.70
CA ALA A 50 -3.61 -7.92 -13.11
C ALA A 50 -3.05 -7.01 -12.00
N VAL A 51 -3.92 -6.24 -11.32
CA VAL A 51 -3.54 -5.40 -10.18
C VAL A 51 -3.08 -6.26 -8.99
N ALA A 52 -3.74 -7.39 -8.72
CA ALA A 52 -3.32 -8.33 -7.70
C ALA A 52 -1.94 -8.95 -8.00
N GLU A 53 -1.68 -9.34 -9.25
CA GLU A 53 -0.38 -9.84 -9.70
C GLU A 53 0.72 -8.77 -9.58
N LEU A 54 0.43 -7.52 -9.96
CA LEU A 54 1.33 -6.37 -9.80
C LEU A 54 1.79 -6.21 -8.35
N PHE A 55 0.87 -6.35 -7.39
CA PHE A 55 1.19 -6.26 -5.97
C PHE A 55 1.75 -7.54 -5.36
N ARG A 56 1.62 -8.68 -6.05
CA ARG A 56 2.25 -9.95 -5.65
C ARG A 56 3.74 -9.96 -5.98
N TRP A 57 4.14 -9.36 -7.11
CA TRP A 57 5.56 -9.21 -7.48
C TRP A 57 6.31 -8.22 -6.57
N ARG A 58 5.60 -7.27 -5.97
CA ARG A 58 6.18 -6.22 -5.12
C ARG A 58 6.42 -6.64 -3.65
N ARG A 59 6.07 -7.87 -3.26
CA ARG A 59 6.27 -8.40 -1.90
C ARG A 59 7.34 -9.48 -1.93
#